data_AF-A0A353N2R5-F1
#
_entry.id   AF-A0A353N2R5-F1
#
_cell.length_a   1.000
_cell.length_b   1.000
_cell.length_c   1.000
_cell.angle_alpha   90.00
_cell.angle_beta   90.00
_cell.angle_gamma   90.00
#
_symmetry.space_group_name_H-M   'P 1'
#
loop_
_entity.id
_entity.type
_entity.pdbx_description
1 polymer ?
#
loop_
_entity_poly.entity_id
_entity_poly.type
_entity_poly.pdbx_seq_one_letter_code
_entity_poly.pdbx_strand_id
1 'polypeptide(L)'
;SDPLVTVERKEIQEIPEGPAIIATGPLTSDPLARSLSRTVGENFLSFFDAVSPVVTAESIDMTRAFRGSRWGPGDDYINCPMTREEYEAFHAALVSAERAPRHDFEKDDRYFEGCLPVEVIASRGVDTLRFGPLRPVGLKDPVSGEEPWAVVQLRQENTAGTLYNLVGFQTNLRWPEQERVFRMIPALSGAEFVRLGVMHRNIYV
;
A
#
# COMPACT_ATOMS: atom_id res chain seq x y z
N SER A 1 -19.35 -33.67 14.03
CA SER A 1 -19.66 -33.12 15.35
C SER A 1 -18.52 -33.50 16.28
N ASP A 2 -17.84 -32.53 16.85
CA ASP A 2 -16.81 -32.76 17.86
C ASP A 2 -17.48 -32.64 19.25
N PRO A 3 -17.35 -33.62 20.15
CA PRO A 3 -18.01 -33.61 21.46
C PRO A 3 -17.51 -32.50 22.40
N LEU A 4 -16.36 -31.88 22.11
CA LEU A 4 -15.82 -30.75 22.87
C LEU A 4 -16.20 -29.39 22.29
N VAL A 5 -16.95 -29.37 21.17
CA VAL A 5 -17.29 -28.13 20.45
C VAL A 5 -18.80 -27.92 20.44
N THR A 6 -19.22 -26.84 21.10
CA THR A 6 -20.60 -26.32 21.04
C THR A 6 -20.64 -25.11 20.11
N VAL A 7 -21.57 -25.10 19.15
CA VAL A 7 -21.76 -23.97 18.23
C VAL A 7 -23.01 -23.19 18.63
N GLU A 8 -22.82 -21.92 19.00
CA GLU A 8 -23.91 -20.99 19.27
C GLU A 8 -24.02 -19.95 18.14
N ARG A 9 -25.18 -19.87 17.49
CA ARG A 9 -25.45 -18.87 16.44
C ARG A 9 -26.11 -17.64 17.04
N LYS A 10 -25.31 -16.78 17.64
CA LYS A 10 -25.75 -15.51 18.22
C LYS A 10 -24.69 -14.43 17.97
N GLU A 11 -25.12 -13.17 17.95
CA GLU A 11 -24.20 -12.05 18.03
C GLU A 11 -23.64 -11.96 19.46
N ILE A 12 -22.34 -11.81 19.59
CA ILE A 12 -21.68 -11.49 20.86
C ILE A 12 -21.47 -9.98 20.88
N GLN A 13 -22.01 -9.30 21.88
CA GLN A 13 -21.97 -7.84 22.00
C GLN A 13 -20.98 -7.34 23.07
N GLU A 14 -20.52 -8.23 23.96
CA GLU A 14 -19.58 -7.91 25.04
C GLU A 14 -18.47 -8.96 25.08
N ILE A 15 -17.27 -8.58 25.53
CA ILE A 15 -16.17 -9.53 25.75
C ILE A 15 -16.63 -10.60 26.76
N PRO A 16 -16.55 -11.90 26.42
CA PRO A 16 -16.91 -12.96 27.35
C PRO A 16 -16.03 -12.97 28.61
N GLU A 17 -16.60 -13.38 29.74
CA GLU A 17 -15.82 -13.63 30.94
C GLU A 17 -14.92 -14.87 30.79
N GLY A 18 -13.71 -14.79 31.33
CA GLY A 18 -12.72 -15.88 31.29
C GLY A 18 -11.85 -15.90 30.02
N PRO A 19 -11.07 -16.97 29.79
CA PRO A 19 -10.20 -17.08 28.63
C PRO A 19 -11.01 -17.13 27.32
N ALA A 20 -10.80 -16.17 26.43
CA ALA A 20 -11.52 -16.07 25.16
C ALA A 20 -10.57 -15.73 23.99
N ILE A 21 -10.89 -16.26 22.80
CA ILE A 21 -10.28 -15.85 21.52
C ILE A 21 -11.32 -15.03 20.77
N ILE A 22 -11.01 -13.78 20.44
CA ILE A 22 -11.87 -12.91 19.65
C ILE A 22 -11.42 -12.98 18.19
N ALA A 23 -12.29 -13.49 17.31
CA ALA A 23 -11.98 -13.74 15.90
C ALA A 23 -13.14 -13.33 14.97
N THR A 24 -13.68 -12.13 15.18
CA THR A 24 -14.88 -11.61 14.48
C THR A 24 -14.60 -11.02 13.09
N GLY A 25 -13.33 -10.99 12.68
CA GLY A 25 -12.93 -10.50 11.36
C GLY A 25 -12.98 -8.97 11.23
N PRO A 26 -12.80 -8.43 10.00
CA PRO A 26 -12.65 -6.99 9.75
C PRO A 26 -13.94 -6.19 9.96
N LEU A 27 -15.09 -6.87 10.02
CA LEU A 27 -16.43 -6.27 10.17
C LEU A 27 -17.03 -6.62 11.53
N THR A 28 -16.25 -6.42 12.59
CA THR A 28 -16.72 -6.59 13.98
C THR A 28 -17.90 -5.65 14.25
N SER A 29 -18.97 -6.14 14.89
CA SER A 29 -20.17 -5.35 15.12
C SER A 29 -19.93 -4.21 16.12
N ASP A 30 -20.65 -3.09 15.95
CA ASP A 30 -20.52 -1.89 16.78
C ASP A 30 -20.61 -2.14 18.30
N PRO A 31 -21.52 -3.01 18.81
CA PRO A 31 -21.57 -3.29 20.24
C PRO A 31 -20.28 -3.93 20.76
N LEU A 32 -19.79 -4.96 20.06
CA LEU A 32 -18.57 -5.67 20.45
C LEU A 32 -17.32 -4.81 20.30
N ALA A 33 -17.24 -4.01 19.24
CA ALA A 33 -16.16 -3.03 19.05
C ALA A 33 -16.11 -2.04 20.23
N ARG A 34 -17.26 -1.54 20.69
CA ARG A 34 -17.33 -0.67 21.88
C ARG A 34 -16.90 -1.39 23.16
N SER A 35 -17.26 -2.67 23.32
CA SER A 35 -16.82 -3.48 24.45
C SER A 35 -15.31 -3.64 24.47
N LEU A 36 -14.72 -4.05 23.33
CA LEU A 36 -13.27 -4.11 23.13
C LEU A 36 -12.61 -2.78 23.48
N SER A 37 -13.20 -1.65 23.07
CA SER A 37 -12.64 -0.32 23.25
C SER A 37 -12.48 0.07 24.71
N ARG A 38 -13.47 -0.30 25.52
CA ARG A 38 -13.43 -0.03 26.96
C ARG A 38 -12.36 -0.87 27.65
N THR A 39 -12.10 -2.08 27.15
CA THR A 39 -11.14 -3.00 27.75
C THR A 39 -9.71 -2.71 27.33
N VAL A 40 -9.45 -2.46 26.04
CA VAL A 40 -8.08 -2.23 25.53
C VAL A 40 -7.68 -0.75 25.48
N GLY A 41 -8.65 0.16 25.57
CA GLY A 41 -8.47 1.61 25.42
C GLY A 41 -8.79 2.09 24.00
N GLU A 42 -9.40 3.27 23.89
CA GLU A 42 -9.97 3.83 22.64
C GLU A 42 -8.95 4.03 21.51
N ASN A 43 -7.66 4.09 21.83
CA ASN A 43 -6.59 4.32 20.85
C ASN A 43 -6.11 3.04 20.14
N PHE A 44 -6.56 1.85 20.55
CA PHE A 44 -5.96 0.57 20.12
C PHE A 44 -6.84 -0.27 19.17
N LEU A 45 -7.96 0.28 18.69
CA LEU A 45 -9.01 -0.51 18.02
C LEU A 45 -9.08 -0.38 16.50
N SER A 46 -8.11 0.28 15.88
CA SER A 46 -8.15 0.45 14.44
C SER A 46 -6.78 0.48 13.80
N PHE A 47 -6.67 -0.18 12.65
CA PHE A 47 -5.55 -0.06 11.74
C PHE A 47 -6.06 0.36 10.35
N PHE A 48 -5.21 0.99 9.56
CA PHE A 48 -5.52 1.28 8.17
C PHE A 48 -5.03 0.11 7.31
N ASP A 49 -5.93 -0.65 6.70
CA ASP A 49 -5.55 -1.56 5.63
C ASP A 49 -5.18 -0.72 4.40
N ALA A 50 -4.02 -1.01 3.82
CA ALA A 50 -3.37 -0.15 2.86
C ALA A 50 -2.89 -0.98 1.69
N VAL A 51 -3.66 -0.92 0.60
CA VAL A 51 -3.42 -1.71 -0.60
C VAL A 51 -2.71 -0.85 -1.63
N SER A 52 -1.63 -1.38 -2.21
CA SER A 52 -0.97 -0.74 -3.35
C SER A 52 -1.60 -1.20 -4.67
N PRO A 53 -1.53 -0.38 -5.73
CA PRO A 53 -1.99 -0.77 -7.06
C PRO A 53 -1.22 -1.98 -7.62
N VAL A 54 -1.90 -2.78 -8.43
CA VAL A 54 -1.36 -3.93 -9.14
C VAL A 54 -1.58 -3.77 -10.63
N VAL A 55 -0.53 -4.02 -11.41
CA VAL A 55 -0.52 -3.95 -12.87
C VAL A 55 -0.28 -5.33 -13.49
N THR A 56 -0.71 -5.50 -14.74
CA THR A 56 -0.37 -6.70 -15.52
C THR A 56 1.10 -6.69 -15.93
N ALA A 57 1.74 -7.85 -15.96
CA ALA A 57 3.13 -7.99 -16.37
C ALA A 57 3.37 -7.56 -17.83
N GLU A 58 2.41 -7.83 -18.71
CA GLU A 58 2.48 -7.53 -20.14
C GLU A 58 2.38 -6.04 -20.47
N SER A 59 1.80 -5.24 -19.57
CA SER A 59 1.67 -3.79 -19.75
C SER A 59 2.88 -3.00 -19.24
N ILE A 60 3.87 -3.67 -18.64
CA ILE A 60 5.12 -3.05 -18.17
C ILE A 60 6.08 -2.94 -19.36
N ASP A 61 6.53 -1.71 -19.64
CA ASP A 61 7.56 -1.46 -20.65
C ASP A 61 8.94 -1.84 -20.12
N MET A 62 9.34 -3.08 -20.40
CA MET A 62 10.65 -3.62 -20.03
C MET A 62 11.83 -3.02 -20.81
N THR A 63 11.59 -2.15 -21.80
CA THR A 63 12.68 -1.36 -22.41
C THR A 63 13.10 -0.18 -21.54
N ARG A 64 12.23 0.20 -20.59
CA ARG A 64 12.44 1.29 -19.61
C ARG A 64 12.50 0.77 -18.17
N ALA A 65 12.61 -0.54 -17.98
CA ALA A 65 12.70 -1.18 -16.67
C ALA A 65 13.69 -2.34 -16.69
N PHE A 66 14.19 -2.74 -15.52
CA PHE A 66 15.12 -3.85 -15.40
C PHE A 66 14.83 -4.72 -14.19
N ARG A 67 15.10 -6.01 -14.29
CA ARG A 67 15.05 -6.92 -13.13
C ARG A 67 16.30 -6.76 -12.30
N GLY A 68 16.14 -6.79 -10.97
CA GLY A 68 17.29 -6.76 -10.09
C GLY A 68 16.93 -6.56 -8.62
N SER A 69 17.84 -7.00 -7.76
CA SER A 69 17.75 -6.87 -6.32
C SER A 69 18.81 -5.91 -5.79
N ARG A 70 18.50 -5.28 -4.64
CA ARG A 70 19.34 -4.22 -4.08
C ARG A 70 20.68 -4.71 -3.52
N TRP A 71 20.72 -5.95 -3.01
CA TRP A 71 21.85 -6.48 -2.24
C TRP A 71 22.30 -7.86 -2.74
N GLY A 72 22.70 -7.94 -4.01
CA GLY A 72 23.27 -9.15 -4.59
C GLY A 72 22.38 -9.81 -5.63
N PRO A 73 22.71 -11.06 -6.04
CA PRO A 73 22.03 -11.74 -7.13
C PRO A 73 20.58 -12.07 -6.76
N GLY A 74 19.66 -11.73 -7.65
CA GLY A 74 18.23 -12.02 -7.52
C GLY A 74 17.40 -11.12 -8.43
N ASP A 75 16.30 -11.66 -8.96
CA ASP A 75 15.39 -10.99 -9.91
C ASP A 75 14.00 -10.76 -9.31
N ASP A 76 13.95 -10.58 -7.99
CA ASP A 76 12.71 -10.51 -7.21
C ASP A 76 11.84 -9.29 -7.53
N TYR A 77 12.45 -8.25 -8.11
CA TYR A 77 11.80 -6.99 -8.44
C TYR A 77 12.03 -6.58 -9.89
N ILE A 78 11.03 -5.94 -10.46
CA ILE A 78 11.18 -5.08 -11.64
C ILE A 78 11.39 -3.66 -11.14
N ASN A 79 12.45 -3.01 -11.60
CA ASN A 79 12.84 -1.67 -11.21
C ASN A 79 12.52 -0.71 -12.36
N CYS A 80 11.71 0.31 -12.08
CA CYS A 80 11.31 1.34 -13.01
C CYS A 80 12.08 2.63 -12.66
N PRO A 81 13.26 2.87 -13.25
CA PRO A 81 14.06 4.06 -13.00
C PRO A 81 13.36 5.33 -13.50
N MET A 82 13.69 6.45 -12.86
CA MET A 82 13.30 7.79 -13.27
C MET A 82 14.52 8.69 -13.33
N THR A 83 14.54 9.61 -14.30
CA THR A 83 15.42 10.78 -14.24
C THR A 83 14.96 11.77 -13.17
N ARG A 84 15.74 12.81 -12.95
CA ARG A 84 15.38 13.88 -12.02
C ARG A 84 14.11 14.61 -12.46
N GLU A 85 14.01 14.92 -13.75
CA GLU A 85 12.89 15.66 -14.33
C GLU A 85 11.60 14.85 -14.29
N GLU A 86 11.69 13.55 -14.60
CA GLU A 86 10.56 12.62 -14.52
C GLU A 86 10.05 12.48 -13.07
N TYR A 87 10.98 12.38 -12.11
CA TYR A 87 10.66 12.33 -10.69
C TYR A 87 10.01 13.62 -10.19
N GLU A 88 10.55 14.78 -10.52
CA GLU A 88 10.01 16.07 -10.08
C GLU A 88 8.61 16.30 -10.65
N ALA A 89 8.36 15.92 -11.91
CA ALA A 89 7.03 15.97 -12.51
C ALA A 89 6.05 14.99 -11.83
N PHE A 90 6.48 13.75 -11.58
CA PHE A 90 5.70 12.74 -10.86
C PHE A 90 5.35 13.20 -9.44
N HIS A 91 6.32 13.72 -8.69
CA HIS A 91 6.14 14.23 -7.33
C HIS A 91 5.12 15.37 -7.29
N ALA A 92 5.27 16.35 -8.19
CA ALA A 92 4.33 17.46 -8.28
C ALA A 92 2.90 16.98 -8.58
N ALA A 93 2.74 16.05 -9.51
CA ALA A 93 1.44 15.46 -9.84
C ALA A 93 0.85 14.65 -8.67
N LEU A 94 1.68 13.92 -7.94
CA LEU A 94 1.29 13.11 -6.80
C LEU A 94 0.81 13.94 -5.61
N VAL A 95 1.52 15.02 -5.27
CA VAL A 95 1.17 15.91 -4.14
C VAL A 95 -0.10 16.73 -4.43
N SER A 96 -0.35 17.05 -5.69
CA SER A 96 -1.53 17.81 -6.13
C SER A 96 -2.76 16.96 -6.45
N ALA A 97 -2.62 15.64 -6.48
CA ALA A 97 -3.68 14.74 -6.90
C ALA A 97 -4.87 14.70 -5.93
N GLU A 98 -6.07 14.51 -6.48
CA GLU A 98 -7.27 14.43 -5.68
C GLU A 98 -7.35 13.13 -4.87
N ARG A 99 -7.66 13.27 -3.57
CA ARG A 99 -7.86 12.16 -2.65
C ARG A 99 -9.33 11.76 -2.55
N ALA A 100 -9.58 10.47 -2.32
CA ALA A 100 -10.92 10.00 -1.98
C ALA A 100 -11.37 10.66 -0.67
N PRO A 101 -12.64 11.09 -0.57
CA PRO A 101 -13.16 11.68 0.66
C PRO A 101 -13.10 10.64 1.78
N ARG A 102 -12.56 11.05 2.91
CA ARG A 102 -12.54 10.24 4.13
C ARG A 102 -13.84 10.40 4.88
N HIS A 103 -14.35 9.32 5.46
CA HIS A 103 -15.52 9.41 6.34
C HIS A 103 -15.19 10.23 7.60
N ASP A 104 -16.20 10.83 8.24
CA ASP A 104 -15.97 11.75 9.38
C ASP A 104 -15.19 11.13 10.53
N PHE A 105 -15.28 9.81 10.72
CA PHE A 105 -14.53 9.07 11.73
C PHE A 105 -13.08 8.75 11.32
N GLU A 106 -12.68 8.99 10.08
CA GLU A 106 -11.32 8.77 9.53
C GLU A 106 -10.53 10.09 9.40
N LYS A 107 -11.12 11.22 9.83
CA LYS A 107 -10.52 12.57 9.77
C LYS A 107 -9.49 12.85 10.86
N ASP A 108 -9.24 11.90 11.75
CA ASP A 108 -8.14 12.00 12.70
C ASP A 108 -6.82 11.82 11.93
N ASP A 109 -6.05 12.90 11.79
CA ASP A 109 -4.78 12.96 11.03
C ASP A 109 -3.65 12.12 11.65
N ARG A 110 -3.96 11.33 12.68
CA ARG A 110 -3.09 10.29 13.22
C ARG A 110 -2.97 9.14 12.23
N TYR A 111 -2.22 9.36 11.16
CA TYR A 111 -1.73 8.27 10.34
C TYR A 111 -0.89 7.33 11.20
N PHE A 112 -1.03 6.03 10.97
CA PHE A 112 -0.03 5.10 11.44
C PHE A 112 1.27 5.39 10.69
N GLU A 113 2.28 5.93 11.37
CA GLU A 113 3.56 6.36 10.76
C GLU A 113 4.26 5.22 9.99
N GLY A 114 4.00 3.95 10.34
CA GLY A 114 4.51 2.79 9.62
C GLY A 114 3.77 2.45 8.31
N CYS A 115 2.65 3.11 7.99
CA CYS A 115 1.81 2.79 6.83
C CYS A 115 1.15 4.06 6.24
N LEU A 116 2.00 5.00 5.82
CA LEU A 116 1.55 6.27 5.24
C LEU A 116 1.17 6.11 3.76
N PRO A 117 0.11 6.78 3.27
CA PRO A 117 -0.16 6.89 1.85
C PRO A 117 1.02 7.56 1.12
N VAL A 118 1.37 7.08 -0.07
CA VAL A 118 2.51 7.57 -0.85
C VAL A 118 2.41 9.08 -1.14
N GLU A 119 1.21 9.61 -1.35
CA GLU A 119 0.98 11.04 -1.52
C GLU A 119 1.24 11.87 -0.25
N VAL A 120 1.05 11.28 0.93
CA VAL A 120 1.36 11.92 2.23
C VAL A 120 2.86 11.86 2.50
N ILE A 121 3.54 10.77 2.12
CA ILE A 121 5.00 10.71 2.17
C ILE A 121 5.58 11.80 1.24
N ALA A 122 5.04 11.93 0.03
CA ALA A 122 5.47 12.93 -0.94
C ALA A 122 5.28 14.37 -0.42
N SER A 123 4.17 14.66 0.26
CA SER A 123 3.88 16.01 0.77
C SER A 123 4.81 16.46 1.89
N ARG A 124 5.54 15.53 2.54
CA ARG A 124 6.50 15.85 3.61
C ARG A 124 7.83 16.44 3.10
N GLY A 125 8.04 16.45 1.78
CA GLY A 125 9.21 17.07 1.16
C GLY A 125 9.60 16.40 -0.16
N VAL A 126 10.23 17.16 -1.04
CA VAL A 126 10.57 16.71 -2.41
C VAL A 126 11.48 15.49 -2.43
N ASP A 127 12.39 15.32 -1.47
CA ASP A 127 13.28 14.16 -1.41
C ASP A 127 12.73 13.00 -0.56
N THR A 128 11.57 13.16 0.09
CA THR A 128 11.09 12.17 1.08
C THR A 128 10.87 10.79 0.44
N LEU A 129 10.34 10.74 -0.78
CA LEU A 129 10.15 9.48 -1.50
C LEU A 129 11.49 8.80 -1.82
N ARG A 130 12.52 9.57 -2.18
CA ARG A 130 13.88 9.07 -2.47
C ARG A 130 14.61 8.53 -1.24
N PHE A 131 14.21 8.91 -0.05
CA PHE A 131 14.69 8.29 1.19
C PHE A 131 13.80 7.15 1.69
N GLY A 132 12.63 6.97 1.10
CA GLY A 132 11.67 5.91 1.44
C GLY A 132 11.38 4.99 0.25
N PRO A 133 10.15 4.95 -0.28
CA PRO A 133 9.71 3.93 -1.25
C PRO A 133 10.40 4.02 -2.61
N LEU A 134 10.93 5.20 -3.00
CA LEU A 134 11.58 5.42 -4.29
C LEU A 134 13.11 5.46 -4.21
N ARG A 135 13.68 4.92 -3.12
CA ARG A 135 15.12 4.97 -2.87
C ARG A 135 15.90 4.22 -3.96
N PRO A 136 16.89 4.85 -4.64
CA PRO A 136 17.65 4.19 -5.71
C PRO A 136 18.86 3.38 -5.23
N VAL A 137 19.33 3.62 -3.99
CA VAL A 137 20.58 3.05 -3.43
C VAL A 137 20.77 1.57 -3.69
N GLY A 138 21.82 1.19 -4.43
CA GLY A 138 22.15 -0.21 -4.73
C GLY A 138 21.41 -0.80 -5.95
N LEU A 139 20.65 0.03 -6.68
CA LEU A 139 19.99 -0.36 -7.93
C LEU A 139 20.65 0.39 -9.09
N LYS A 140 21.68 -0.20 -9.70
CA LYS A 140 22.33 0.37 -10.88
C LYS A 140 21.58 -0.06 -12.13
N ASP A 141 21.32 0.89 -13.02
CA ASP A 141 20.79 0.59 -14.34
C ASP A 141 21.80 -0.28 -15.10
N PRO A 142 21.40 -1.44 -15.65
CA PRO A 142 22.31 -2.36 -16.32
C PRO A 142 22.87 -1.82 -17.65
N VAL A 143 22.21 -0.83 -18.26
CA VAL A 143 22.62 -0.20 -19.51
C VAL A 143 23.61 0.92 -19.25
N SER A 144 23.29 1.86 -18.35
CA SER A 144 24.18 3.00 -18.06
C SER A 144 25.25 2.71 -17.01
N GLY A 145 25.01 1.72 -16.13
CA GLY A 145 25.84 1.44 -14.96
C GLY A 145 25.69 2.46 -13.83
N GLU A 146 24.84 3.46 -14.00
CA GLU A 146 24.61 4.55 -13.05
C GLU A 146 23.44 4.23 -12.12
N GLU A 147 23.45 4.86 -10.94
CA GLU A 147 22.31 4.81 -10.04
C GLU A 147 21.27 5.86 -10.48
N PRO A 148 20.02 5.47 -10.76
CA PRO A 148 18.99 6.40 -11.21
C PRO A 148 18.61 7.39 -10.12
N TRP A 149 17.92 8.48 -10.50
CA TRP A 149 17.51 9.49 -9.53
C TRP A 149 16.46 8.97 -8.55
N ALA A 150 15.50 8.18 -9.03
CA ALA A 150 14.51 7.48 -8.22
C ALA A 150 14.14 6.15 -8.89
N VAL A 151 13.61 5.20 -8.13
CA VAL A 151 13.15 3.91 -8.65
C VAL A 151 11.83 3.52 -8.05
N VAL A 152 10.84 3.21 -8.88
CA VAL A 152 9.66 2.46 -8.43
C VAL A 152 9.95 0.97 -8.57
N GLN A 153 9.81 0.22 -7.47
CA GLN A 153 9.98 -1.24 -7.51
C GLN A 153 8.62 -1.92 -7.64
N LEU A 154 8.55 -2.93 -8.49
CA LEU A 154 7.40 -3.81 -8.65
C LEU A 154 7.75 -5.19 -8.15
N ARG A 155 6.86 -5.78 -7.35
CA ARG A 155 7.02 -7.15 -6.83
C ARG A 155 5.98 -8.07 -7.46
N GLN A 156 6.40 -9.28 -7.81
CA GLN A 156 5.48 -10.31 -8.30
C GLN A 156 4.40 -10.61 -7.25
N GLU A 157 3.13 -10.48 -7.65
CA GLU A 157 1.96 -10.63 -6.78
C GLU A 157 1.40 -12.07 -6.81
N ASN A 158 1.56 -12.78 -7.93
CA ASN A 158 1.04 -14.13 -8.11
C ASN A 158 2.11 -15.13 -8.58
N THR A 159 1.93 -16.42 -8.30
CA THR A 159 2.89 -17.47 -8.68
C THR A 159 3.15 -17.55 -10.19
N ALA A 160 2.15 -17.22 -11.00
CA ALA A 160 2.26 -17.23 -12.46
C ALA A 160 3.13 -16.08 -13.02
N GLY A 161 3.46 -15.05 -12.23
CA GLY A 161 4.26 -13.92 -12.69
C GLY A 161 3.54 -13.01 -13.66
N THR A 162 2.21 -13.02 -13.67
CA THR A 162 1.39 -12.19 -14.57
C THR A 162 0.93 -10.89 -13.93
N LEU A 163 1.05 -10.76 -12.61
CA LEU A 163 0.62 -9.59 -11.84
C LEU A 163 1.77 -9.04 -11.00
N TYR A 164 1.88 -7.72 -10.96
CA TYR A 164 2.94 -7.00 -10.26
C TYR A 164 2.39 -5.87 -9.40
N ASN A 165 2.72 -5.88 -8.12
CA ASN A 165 2.35 -4.87 -7.14
C ASN A 165 3.38 -3.74 -7.08
N LEU A 166 2.94 -2.48 -7.08
CA LEU A 166 3.80 -1.32 -6.86
C LEU A 166 4.23 -1.27 -5.37
N VAL A 167 5.51 -1.44 -5.08
CA VAL A 167 6.01 -1.57 -3.70
C VAL A 167 6.01 -0.21 -3.00
N GLY A 168 5.33 -0.11 -1.86
CA GLY A 168 5.27 1.12 -1.05
C GLY A 168 4.34 2.20 -1.62
N PHE A 169 3.41 1.81 -2.50
CA PHE A 169 2.46 2.70 -3.18
C PHE A 169 1.05 2.59 -2.63
N GLN A 170 0.89 2.22 -1.36
CA GLN A 170 -0.39 2.34 -0.67
C GLN A 170 -0.88 3.79 -0.76
N THR A 171 -2.15 3.99 -1.07
CA THR A 171 -2.65 5.31 -1.47
C THR A 171 -4.13 5.47 -1.16
N ASN A 172 -4.53 6.73 -0.92
CA ASN A 172 -5.92 7.16 -0.82
C ASN A 172 -6.30 8.13 -1.96
N LEU A 173 -5.53 8.15 -3.06
CA LEU A 173 -5.91 8.88 -4.26
C LEU A 173 -7.21 8.32 -4.86
N ARG A 174 -8.00 9.19 -5.50
CA ARG A 174 -9.14 8.74 -6.30
C ARG A 174 -8.63 7.84 -7.43
N TRP A 175 -9.42 6.85 -7.83
CA TRP A 175 -9.04 5.90 -8.87
C TRP A 175 -8.56 6.54 -10.19
N PRO A 176 -9.25 7.56 -10.76
CA PRO A 176 -8.74 8.25 -11.94
C PRO A 176 -7.40 8.94 -11.73
N GLU A 177 -7.14 9.44 -10.52
CA GLU A 177 -5.88 10.09 -10.17
C GLU A 177 -4.75 9.08 -10.01
N GLN A 178 -5.03 7.89 -9.46
CA GLN A 178 -4.05 6.81 -9.42
C GLN A 178 -3.59 6.45 -10.83
N GLU A 179 -4.51 6.23 -11.76
CA GLU A 179 -4.15 5.93 -13.14
C GLU A 179 -3.35 7.07 -13.79
N ARG A 180 -3.82 8.33 -13.63
CA ARG A 180 -3.16 9.51 -14.21
C ARG A 180 -1.73 9.67 -13.69
N VAL A 181 -1.55 9.58 -12.37
CA VAL A 181 -0.26 9.84 -11.72
C VAL A 181 0.68 8.66 -11.89
N PHE A 182 0.24 7.42 -11.69
CA PHE A 182 1.12 6.26 -11.76
C PHE A 182 1.52 5.91 -13.19
N ARG A 183 0.73 6.29 -14.22
CA ARG A 183 1.19 6.23 -15.63
C ARG A 183 2.25 7.30 -15.98
N MET A 184 2.55 8.25 -15.10
CA MET A 184 3.73 9.12 -15.29
C MET A 184 5.04 8.38 -15.00
N ILE A 185 4.99 7.20 -14.37
CA ILE A 185 6.17 6.35 -14.21
C ILE A 185 6.59 5.85 -15.61
N PRO A 186 7.84 6.12 -16.04
CA PRO A 186 8.37 5.77 -17.37
C PRO A 186 7.94 4.42 -17.95
N ALA A 187 8.16 3.36 -17.18
CA ALA A 187 7.88 1.98 -17.58
C ALA A 187 6.39 1.59 -17.47
N LEU A 188 5.56 2.43 -16.87
CA LEU A 188 4.14 2.18 -16.63
C LEU A 188 3.22 3.13 -17.43
N SER A 189 3.75 3.84 -18.42
CA SER A 189 2.97 4.78 -19.24
C SER A 189 1.77 4.13 -19.92
N GLY A 190 1.92 2.87 -20.34
CA GLY A 190 0.86 2.02 -20.89
C GLY A 190 0.26 1.01 -19.91
N ALA A 191 0.50 1.15 -18.60
CA ALA A 191 0.12 0.12 -17.64
C ALA A 191 -1.40 -0.10 -17.56
N GLU A 192 -1.77 -1.38 -17.45
CA GLU A 192 -3.13 -1.83 -17.18
C GLU A 192 -3.24 -2.21 -15.69
N PHE A 193 -4.08 -1.47 -14.97
CA PHE A 193 -4.30 -1.69 -13.53
C PHE A 193 -5.42 -2.72 -13.35
N VAL A 194 -5.08 -3.88 -12.77
CA VAL A 194 -6.06 -4.92 -12.41
C VAL A 194 -6.67 -4.67 -11.03
N ARG A 195 -5.96 -3.91 -10.19
CA ARG A 195 -6.40 -3.50 -8.85
C ARG A 195 -5.81 -2.14 -8.55
N LEU A 196 -6.66 -1.20 -8.14
CA LEU A 196 -6.23 0.11 -7.66
C LEU A 196 -6.04 0.08 -6.15
N GLY A 197 -5.18 0.97 -5.67
CA GLY A 197 -4.90 1.11 -4.26
C GLY A 197 -6.09 1.67 -3.48
N VAL A 198 -6.18 1.29 -2.23
CA VAL A 198 -7.23 1.75 -1.32
C VAL A 198 -6.66 1.78 0.09
N MET A 199 -7.08 2.78 0.86
CA MET A 199 -6.83 2.83 2.30
C MET A 199 -8.16 2.86 3.03
N HIS A 200 -8.41 1.83 3.84
CA HIS A 200 -9.63 1.72 4.64
C HIS A 200 -9.27 1.50 6.10
N ARG A 201 -9.96 2.20 7.00
CA ARG A 201 -9.84 1.95 8.44
C ARG A 201 -10.60 0.65 8.78
N ASN A 202 -9.87 -0.38 9.17
CA ASN A 202 -10.43 -1.65 9.65
C ASN A 202 -10.34 -1.72 11.18
N ILE A 203 -11.35 -2.33 11.81
CA ILE A 203 -11.36 -2.59 13.25
C ILE A 203 -10.47 -3.81 13.52
N TYR A 204 -9.43 -3.63 14.32
CA TYR A 204 -8.52 -4.70 14.77
C TYR A 204 -7.96 -4.33 16.16
N VAL A 205 -7.60 -5.33 16.97
CA VAL A 205 -7.01 -5.19 18.32
C VAL A 205 -5.56 -5.63 18.32
#